data_AF-A0A4D8QFH7-F1
#
_entry.id   AF-A0A4D8QFH7-F1
#
_cell.length_a   1.000
_cell.length_b   1.000
_cell.length_c   1.000
_cell.angle_alpha   90.00
_cell.angle_beta   90.00
_cell.angle_gamma   90.00
#
_symmetry.space_group_name_H-M   'P 1'
#
loop_
_entity.id
_entity.type
_entity.pdbx_description
1 polymer ?
#
loop_
_entity_poly.entity_id
_entity_poly.type
_entity_poly.pdbx_seq_one_letter_code
_entity_poly.pdbx_strand_id
1 'polypeptide(L)'
;MEAPAPVPVTPPWWNTAPEPVPEPAAPVVETPAPAVPPAADPTTPAPTTEEEKDPAKAAEALIQRRNRGRAGTVQTSWRGALDVGALVPLRKRLLGE
;
A
#
# COMPACT_ATOMS: atom_id res chain seq x y z
N MET A 1 52.62 -11.81 31.35
CA MET A 1 51.77 -10.73 30.83
C MET A 1 50.47 -11.39 30.43
N GLU A 2 49.44 -11.29 31.26
CA GLU A 2 48.11 -11.87 30.99
C GLU A 2 47.43 -11.03 29.90
N ALA A 3 46.99 -11.64 28.81
CA ALA A 3 46.25 -10.93 27.76
C ALA A 3 44.82 -10.63 28.26
N PRO A 4 44.27 -9.43 28.03
CA PRO A 4 42.92 -9.11 28.47
C PRO A 4 41.90 -9.98 27.72
N ALA A 5 40.99 -10.60 28.47
CA ALA A 5 39.92 -11.41 27.90
C ALA A 5 39.02 -10.56 26.97
N PRO A 6 38.53 -11.13 25.85
CA PRO A 6 37.68 -10.39 24.91
C PRO A 6 36.35 -10.04 25.57
N VAL A 7 35.94 -8.78 25.41
CA VAL A 7 34.61 -8.29 25.83
C VAL A 7 33.53 -8.90 24.93
N PRO A 8 32.38 -9.34 25.50
CA PRO A 8 31.27 -9.85 24.72
C PRO A 8 30.65 -8.72 23.90
N VAL A 9 30.60 -8.89 22.58
CA VAL A 9 29.87 -7.99 21.68
C VAL A 9 28.41 -8.43 21.67
N THR A 10 27.54 -7.66 22.33
CA THR A 10 26.09 -7.86 22.21
C THR A 10 25.61 -7.31 20.87
N PRO A 11 24.96 -8.13 20.03
CA PRO A 11 24.41 -7.64 18.79
C PRO A 11 23.28 -6.65 19.08
N PRO A 12 23.13 -5.62 18.24
CA PRO A 12 22.03 -4.69 18.38
C PRO A 12 20.68 -5.38 18.16
N TRP A 13 19.62 -4.85 18.79
CA TRP A 13 18.30 -5.48 18.83
C TRP A 13 17.67 -5.79 17.46
N TRP A 14 18.09 -5.10 16.39
CA TRP A 14 17.62 -5.36 15.02
C TRP A 14 18.27 -6.58 14.35
N ASN A 15 19.32 -7.16 14.93
CA ASN A 15 19.95 -8.41 14.47
C ASN A 15 19.43 -9.65 15.22
N THR A 16 18.43 -9.51 16.09
CA THR A 16 17.79 -10.66 16.72
C THR A 16 16.86 -11.33 15.72
N ALA A 17 16.99 -12.65 15.54
CA ALA A 17 16.01 -13.41 14.76
C ALA A 17 14.65 -13.33 15.48
N PRO A 18 13.54 -13.07 14.77
CA PRO A 18 12.22 -13.09 15.39
C PRO A 18 11.89 -14.52 15.85
N GLU A 19 11.38 -14.66 17.08
CA GLU A 19 10.86 -15.93 17.58
C GLU A 19 9.68 -16.39 16.70
N PRO A 20 9.54 -17.70 16.42
CA PRO A 20 8.43 -18.21 15.63
C PRO A 20 7.13 -18.02 16.41
N VAL A 21 6.24 -17.18 15.90
CA VAL A 21 4.89 -17.00 16.41
C VAL A 21 4.10 -18.30 16.16
N PRO A 22 3.38 -18.87 17.15
CA PRO A 22 2.58 -20.06 16.93
C PRO A 22 1.45 -19.77 15.94
N GLU A 23 1.37 -20.60 14.90
CA GLU A 23 0.37 -20.52 13.83
C GLU A 23 -1.02 -20.89 14.39
N PRO A 24 -2.07 -20.07 14.17
CA PRO A 24 -3.41 -20.38 14.64
C PRO A 24 -3.99 -21.59 13.87
N ALA A 25 -4.61 -22.52 14.60
CA ALA A 25 -5.27 -23.68 14.02
C ALA A 25 -6.32 -23.26 12.97
N ALA A 26 -6.24 -23.85 11.77
CA ALA A 26 -7.11 -23.52 10.66
C ALA A 26 -8.58 -23.89 10.94
N PRO A 27 -9.54 -23.00 10.65
CA PRO A 27 -10.96 -23.34 10.74
C PRO A 27 -11.35 -24.31 9.63
N VAL A 28 -12.17 -25.31 9.98
CA VAL A 28 -12.78 -26.24 9.02
C VAL A 28 -13.75 -25.46 8.12
N VAL A 29 -13.48 -25.47 6.82
CA VAL A 29 -14.31 -24.81 5.80
C VAL A 29 -15.32 -25.81 5.26
N GLU A 30 -16.61 -25.56 5.49
CA GLU A 30 -17.69 -26.22 4.73
C GLU A 30 -17.67 -25.75 3.28
N THR A 31 -17.74 -26.70 2.34
CA THR A 31 -17.74 -26.45 0.89
C THR A 31 -19.09 -25.87 0.45
N PRO A 32 -19.16 -24.65 -0.12
CA PRO A 32 -20.40 -24.11 -0.66
C PRO A 32 -20.76 -24.78 -2.00
N ALA A 33 -22.07 -24.89 -2.25
CA ALA A 33 -22.63 -25.42 -3.50
C ALA A 33 -22.18 -24.62 -4.75
N PRO A 34 -22.11 -25.25 -5.94
CA PRO A 34 -21.60 -24.60 -7.15
C PRO A 34 -22.46 -23.40 -7.57
N ALA A 35 -21.83 -22.23 -7.65
CA ALA A 35 -22.44 -21.00 -8.13
C ALA A 35 -22.59 -21.02 -9.67
N VAL A 36 -23.74 -20.53 -10.14
CA VAL A 36 -24.03 -20.26 -11.56
C VAL A 36 -22.99 -19.25 -12.09
N PRO A 37 -22.40 -19.44 -13.29
CA PRO A 37 -21.41 -18.50 -13.81
C PRO A 37 -22.04 -17.11 -14.02
N PRO A 38 -21.34 -16.02 -13.64
CA PRO A 38 -21.81 -14.67 -13.93
C PRO A 38 -21.90 -14.46 -15.45
N ALA A 39 -22.90 -13.70 -15.87
CA ALA A 39 -23.00 -13.21 -17.25
C ALA A 39 -21.73 -12.41 -17.60
N ALA A 40 -21.22 -12.62 -18.82
CA ALA A 40 -20.00 -11.99 -19.30
C ALA A 40 -20.04 -10.46 -19.12
N ASP A 41 -18.98 -9.92 -18.52
CA ASP A 41 -18.74 -8.48 -18.41
C ASP A 41 -18.71 -7.81 -19.79
N PRO A 42 -19.12 -6.53 -19.90
CA PRO A 42 -18.90 -5.76 -21.12
C PRO A 42 -17.39 -5.67 -21.37
N THR A 43 -16.97 -6.12 -22.55
CA THR A 43 -15.59 -6.01 -23.06
C THR A 43 -15.06 -4.60 -22.79
N THR A 44 -14.10 -4.51 -21.86
CA THR A 44 -13.26 -3.33 -21.73
C THR A 44 -12.47 -3.18 -23.04
N PRO A 45 -12.53 -2.04 -23.74
CA PRO A 45 -11.68 -1.84 -24.91
C PRO A 45 -10.22 -1.95 -24.45
N ALA A 46 -9.46 -2.82 -25.12
CA ALA A 46 -8.02 -2.91 -24.94
C ALA A 46 -7.42 -1.50 -25.07
N PRO A 47 -6.41 -1.13 -24.26
CA PRO A 47 -5.75 0.15 -24.44
C PRO A 47 -5.09 0.14 -25.81
N THR A 48 -5.69 0.87 -26.76
CA THR A 48 -5.06 1.24 -28.02
C THR A 48 -3.75 1.92 -27.68
N THR A 49 -2.67 1.17 -27.81
CA THR A 49 -1.32 1.70 -27.77
C THR A 49 -1.06 2.31 -29.14
N GLU A 50 -1.68 3.48 -29.38
CA GLU A 50 -1.23 4.41 -30.41
C GLU A 50 0.03 5.08 -29.86
N GLU A 51 1.13 4.34 -30.03
CA GLU A 51 2.48 4.69 -29.62
C GLU A 51 3.08 5.69 -30.62
N GLU A 52 2.53 6.90 -30.64
CA GLU A 52 3.22 8.08 -31.17
C GLU A 52 2.74 9.32 -30.42
N LYS A 53 3.14 9.44 -29.15
CA LYS A 53 2.85 10.63 -28.34
C LYS A 53 4.09 11.00 -27.59
N ASP A 54 4.82 11.96 -28.16
CA ASP A 54 5.86 12.82 -27.57
C ASP A 54 6.39 12.31 -26.20
N PRO A 55 7.65 11.86 -26.10
CA PRO A 55 8.18 11.24 -24.88
C PRO A 55 7.99 12.10 -23.63
N ALA A 56 7.89 13.42 -23.77
CA ALA A 56 7.54 14.33 -22.68
C ALA A 56 6.12 14.06 -22.11
N LYS A 57 5.12 13.88 -22.98
CA LYS A 57 3.74 13.57 -22.57
C LYS A 57 3.61 12.19 -21.95
N ALA A 58 4.39 11.21 -22.43
CA ALA A 58 4.44 9.89 -21.83
C ALA A 58 5.05 9.93 -20.41
N ALA A 59 6.14 10.68 -20.23
CA ALA A 59 6.76 10.89 -18.92
C ALA A 59 5.81 11.62 -17.95
N GLU A 60 5.11 12.66 -18.42
CA GLU A 60 4.10 13.36 -17.64
C GLU A 60 2.96 12.44 -17.20
N ALA A 61 2.44 11.60 -18.08
CA ALA A 61 1.39 10.64 -17.75
C ALA A 61 1.85 9.62 -16.68
N LEU A 62 3.10 9.16 -16.76
CA LEU A 62 3.69 8.27 -15.76
C LEU A 62 3.84 8.97 -14.39
N ILE A 63 4.30 10.23 -14.39
CA ILE A 63 4.41 11.05 -13.18
C ILE A 63 3.03 11.27 -12.55
N GLN A 64 2.01 11.59 -13.34
CA GLN A 64 0.64 11.78 -12.85
C GLN A 64 0.08 10.50 -12.23
N ARG A 65 0.27 9.34 -12.88
CA ARG A 65 -0.14 8.04 -12.33
C ARG A 65 0.56 7.75 -11.00
N ARG A 66 1.86 8.04 -10.89
CA ARG A 66 2.63 7.89 -9.65
C ARG A 66 2.15 8.83 -8.54
N ASN A 67 1.90 10.09 -8.87
CA ASN A 67 1.46 11.11 -7.91
C ASN A 67 0.07 10.79 -7.36
N ARG A 68 -0.84 10.26 -8.19
CA ARG A 68 -2.16 9.80 -7.75
C ARG A 68 -2.08 8.68 -6.70
N GLY A 69 -1.20 7.70 -6.90
CA GLY A 69 -0.96 6.64 -5.91
C GLY A 69 -0.33 7.17 -4.63
N ARG A 70 0.62 8.12 -4.75
CA ARG A 70 1.26 8.76 -3.59
C ARG A 70 0.32 9.66 -2.80
N ALA A 71 -0.66 10.32 -3.42
CA ALA A 71 -1.59 11.18 -2.72
C ALA A 71 -2.38 10.41 -1.65
N GLY A 72 -2.89 9.22 -1.98
CA GLY A 72 -3.57 8.36 -1.01
C GLY A 72 -2.64 7.87 0.11
N THR A 73 -1.38 7.55 -0.22
CA THR A 73 -0.37 7.16 0.78
C THR A 73 0.04 8.33 1.68
N VAL A 74 0.21 9.54 1.13
CA VAL A 74 0.54 10.74 1.90
C VAL A 74 -0.61 11.02 2.86
N GLN A 75 -1.85 10.96 2.38
CA GLN A 75 -3.07 11.15 3.16
C GLN A 75 -3.17 10.19 4.36
N THR A 76 -2.76 8.93 4.23
CA THR A 76 -2.83 7.94 5.34
C THR A 76 -1.54 7.79 6.14
N SER A 77 -0.43 8.37 5.67
CA SER A 77 0.86 8.35 6.38
C SER A 77 0.90 9.34 7.55
N TRP A 78 1.90 9.20 8.42
CA TRP A 78 2.15 10.15 9.52
C TRP A 78 2.27 11.61 9.05
N ARG A 79 2.75 11.86 7.82
CA ARG A 79 2.78 13.20 7.24
C ARG A 79 1.39 13.74 6.88
N GLY A 80 0.48 12.90 6.39
CA GLY A 80 -0.92 13.26 6.20
C GLY A 80 -1.69 13.42 7.52
N ALA A 81 -1.29 12.70 8.57
CA ALA A 81 -1.84 12.90 9.91
C ALA A 81 -1.42 14.24 10.55
N LEU A 82 -0.26 14.77 10.17
CA LEU A 82 0.20 16.09 10.60
C LEU A 82 -0.39 17.24 9.77
N ASP A 83 -0.84 16.98 8.55
CA ASP A 83 -1.58 17.96 7.75
C ASP A 83 -3.07 17.90 8.14
N VAL A 84 -3.39 18.62 9.22
CA VAL A 84 -4.69 18.62 9.93
C VAL A 84 -5.88 18.92 9.01
N GLY A 85 -5.67 19.43 7.79
CA GLY A 85 -6.71 19.68 6.79
C GLY A 85 -6.84 18.62 5.68
N ALA A 86 -5.86 17.73 5.49
CA ALA A 86 -5.80 16.82 4.33
C ALA A 86 -6.82 15.67 4.39
N LEU A 87 -7.34 15.38 5.58
CA LEU A 87 -8.25 14.26 5.85
C LEU A 87 -9.65 14.70 6.29
N VAL A 88 -9.90 16.00 6.48
CA VAL A 88 -11.18 16.47 7.00
C VAL A 88 -12.19 16.54 5.85
N PRO A 89 -13.28 15.76 5.88
CA PRO A 89 -14.34 15.89 4.89
C PRO A 89 -14.91 17.32 4.96
N LEU A 90 -15.02 17.98 3.80
CA LEU A 90 -15.65 19.29 3.70
C LEU A 90 -17.09 19.18 4.23
N ARG A 91 -17.32 19.67 5.45
CA ARG A 91 -18.63 19.56 6.11
C ARG A 91 -19.61 20.43 5.32
N LYS A 92 -20.71 19.83 4.88
CA LYS A 92 -21.82 20.59 4.29
C LYS A 92 -22.34 21.57 5.33
N ARG A 93 -22.34 22.86 5.00
CA ARG A 93 -22.95 23.91 5.83
C ARG A 93 -24.43 24.01 5.46
N LEU A 94 -25.30 23.90 6.45
CA LEU A 94 -26.76 23.89 6.25
C LEU A 94 -27.33 25.22 5.74
N LEU A 95 -26.53 26.30 5.76
CA LEU A 95 -26.98 27.66 5.41
C LEU A 95 -25.96 28.50 4.61
N GLY A 96 -24.96 27.88 3.98
CA GLY A 96 -24.18 28.56 2.94
C GLY A 96 -23.30 29.75 3.34
N GLU A 97 -23.04 30.00 4.63
CA GLU A 97 -22.06 31.00 5.10
C GLU A 97 -20.85 30.36 5.78
#